data_AF-A0A0T7C128-F1
#
_entry.id   AF-A0A0T7C128-F1
#
_cell.length_a   1.000
_cell.length_b   1.000
_cell.length_c   1.000
_cell.angle_alpha   90.00
_cell.angle_beta   90.00
_cell.angle_gamma   90.00
#
_symmetry.space_group_name_H-M   'P 1'
#
loop_
_entity.id
_entity.type
_entity.pdbx_description
1 polymer ?
#
loop_
_entity_poly.entity_id
_entity_poly.type
_entity_poly.pdbx_seq_one_letter_code
_entity_poly.pdbx_strand_id
1 'polypeptide(L)'
;MRKLLLGIFGSVVIALPQSVMATVGFAEWEVTTANGNFITHSDPYKDECGTCLMSKQRKTLASQVQWWRYYRRHVTGQAAEGYFLLDERTQSIQFWDSEAELEKAVALANIGKPVSQRMTRQDGWNATWIPIMRQMYCDKKNVERVLAEIPNQSEREAMRKKYKEQCQLLKSQLLPKNK
;
A
#
# COMPACT_ATOMS: atom_id res chain seq x y z
N MET A 1 -38.82 23.62 61.85
CA MET A 1 -37.54 24.22 61.42
C MET A 1 -36.37 23.40 61.93
N ARG A 2 -35.68 22.63 61.07
CA ARG A 2 -34.23 22.31 61.15
C ARG A 2 -33.80 21.44 59.95
N LYS A 3 -33.26 22.15 58.97
CA LYS A 3 -32.22 21.85 57.96
C LYS A 3 -31.94 20.37 57.59
N LEU A 4 -32.35 20.05 56.36
CA LEU A 4 -31.83 18.95 55.52
C LEU A 4 -30.35 19.26 55.18
N LEU A 5 -29.43 18.34 55.48
CA LEU A 5 -28.02 18.44 55.07
C LEU A 5 -27.82 17.69 53.75
N LEU A 6 -27.37 18.45 52.75
CA LEU A 6 -26.87 18.00 51.45
C LEU A 6 -25.77 16.94 51.63
N GLY A 7 -25.90 15.84 50.90
CA GLY A 7 -24.79 14.93 50.58
C GLY A 7 -24.74 14.73 49.07
N ILE A 8 -24.13 15.67 48.34
CA ILE A 8 -23.78 15.48 46.93
C ILE A 8 -22.37 14.87 46.92
N PHE A 9 -22.29 13.55 46.78
CA PHE A 9 -21.05 12.89 46.36
C PHE A 9 -20.85 13.15 44.87
N GLY A 10 -20.09 14.19 44.54
CA GLY A 10 -19.61 14.43 43.19
C GLY A 10 -18.49 13.44 42.85
N SER A 11 -18.80 12.36 42.16
CA SER A 11 -17.79 11.58 41.44
C SER A 11 -17.39 12.37 40.20
N VAL A 12 -16.28 13.11 40.29
CA VAL A 12 -15.59 13.64 39.12
C VAL A 12 -14.93 12.45 38.43
N VAL A 13 -15.58 11.94 37.38
CA VAL A 13 -14.93 11.04 36.42
C VAL A 13 -13.99 11.90 35.59
N ILE A 14 -12.71 11.94 35.99
CA ILE A 14 -11.65 12.47 35.14
C ILE A 14 -11.47 11.46 34.01
N ALA A 15 -12.16 11.70 32.89
CA ALA A 15 -11.91 11.02 31.63
C ALA A 15 -10.50 11.39 31.18
N LEU A 16 -9.52 10.58 31.53
CA LEU A 16 -8.17 10.67 30.96
C LEU A 16 -8.31 10.42 29.45
N PRO A 17 -7.73 11.27 28.59
CA PRO A 17 -7.73 11.02 27.16
C PRO A 17 -6.96 9.72 26.93
N GLN A 18 -7.66 8.68 26.48
CA GLN A 18 -6.98 7.51 25.91
C GLN A 18 -6.17 8.04 24.73
N SER A 19 -4.85 8.00 24.87
CA SER A 19 -3.93 8.24 23.75
C SER A 19 -4.30 7.25 22.66
N VAL A 20 -4.99 7.71 21.63
CA VAL A 20 -5.25 6.93 20.42
C VAL A 20 -3.89 6.72 19.77
N MET A 21 -3.25 5.59 20.10
CA MET A 21 -2.03 5.16 19.45
C MET A 21 -2.42 4.64 18.06
N ALA A 22 -2.39 5.53 17.08
CA ALA A 22 -2.44 5.13 15.68
C ALA A 22 -1.10 4.46 15.33
N THR A 23 -1.08 3.13 15.32
CA THR A 23 0.00 2.39 14.68
C THR A 23 -0.11 2.65 13.18
N VAL A 24 0.65 3.61 12.65
CA VAL A 24 0.79 3.82 11.20
C VAL A 24 1.46 2.56 10.65
N GLY A 25 0.64 1.59 10.26
CA GLY A 25 1.11 0.32 9.74
C GLY A 25 1.52 0.47 8.28
N PHE A 26 2.52 -0.31 7.87
CA PHE A 26 2.87 -0.53 6.46
C PHE A 26 1.72 -1.21 5.66
N ALA A 27 0.50 -1.26 6.17
CA ALA A 27 -0.63 -1.92 5.53
C ALA A 27 -1.09 -1.18 4.28
N GLU A 28 -0.95 0.15 4.29
CA GLU A 28 -1.39 1.01 3.20
C GLU A 28 -0.32 1.14 2.12
N TRP A 29 -0.70 1.09 0.85
CA TRP A 29 0.20 1.36 -0.24
C TRP A 29 -0.58 1.78 -1.48
N GLU A 30 0.10 2.50 -2.36
CA GLU A 30 -0.48 2.98 -3.61
C GLU A 30 0.58 3.01 -4.70
N VAL A 31 0.22 2.49 -5.87
CA VAL A 31 1.02 2.57 -7.08
C VAL A 31 0.28 3.43 -8.09
N THR A 32 0.93 4.50 -8.53
CA THR A 32 0.45 5.34 -9.63
C THR A 32 0.77 4.66 -10.97
N THR A 33 -0.23 4.52 -11.84
CA THR A 33 -0.05 4.01 -13.19
C THR A 33 0.61 5.08 -14.09
N ALA A 34 1.08 4.68 -15.28
CA ALA A 34 1.76 5.61 -16.20
C ALA A 34 0.90 6.83 -16.57
N ASN A 35 -0.42 6.65 -16.62
CA ASN A 35 -1.35 7.73 -16.92
C ASN A 35 -2.03 8.26 -15.67
N GLY A 36 -1.54 8.05 -14.46
CA GLY A 36 -2.02 8.73 -13.24
C GLY A 36 -3.25 8.13 -12.56
N ASN A 37 -3.69 6.95 -12.97
CA ASN A 37 -4.63 6.15 -12.17
C ASN A 37 -3.90 5.52 -10.99
N PHE A 38 -4.62 4.88 -10.09
CA PHE A 38 -4.05 4.29 -8.88
C PHE A 38 -4.44 2.83 -8.75
N ILE A 39 -3.48 1.96 -8.44
CA ILE A 39 -3.76 0.68 -7.77
C ILE A 39 -3.44 0.91 -6.30
N THR A 40 -4.44 0.81 -5.43
CA THR A 40 -4.30 1.18 -4.02
C THR A 40 -4.84 0.11 -3.10
N HIS A 41 -4.23 0.00 -1.92
CA HIS A 41 -4.73 -0.76 -0.80
C HIS A 41 -4.56 0.13 0.43
N SER A 42 -5.64 0.72 0.94
CA SER A 42 -5.56 1.64 2.08
C SER A 42 -6.83 1.55 2.93
N ASP A 43 -6.72 1.86 4.22
CA ASP A 43 -7.81 1.74 5.18
C ASP A 43 -9.08 2.52 4.77
N PRO A 44 -8.99 3.74 4.17
CA PRO A 44 -10.17 4.45 3.69
C PRO A 44 -11.02 3.69 2.67
N TYR A 45 -10.45 2.71 1.96
CA TYR A 45 -11.13 1.96 0.89
C TYR A 45 -11.18 0.46 1.17
N LYS A 46 -10.69 0.02 2.33
CA LYS A 46 -10.51 -1.40 2.63
C LYS A 46 -11.85 -2.15 2.67
N ASP A 47 -12.85 -1.54 3.29
CA ASP A 47 -14.20 -2.10 3.39
C ASP A 47 -14.98 -1.98 2.08
N GLU A 48 -14.67 -0.97 1.25
CA GLU A 48 -15.34 -0.73 -0.03
C GLU A 48 -14.81 -1.64 -1.14
N CYS A 49 -13.48 -1.79 -1.27
CA CYS A 49 -12.89 -2.46 -2.43
C CYS A 49 -11.60 -3.22 -2.16
N GLY A 50 -11.08 -3.28 -0.93
CA GLY A 50 -9.86 -4.04 -0.62
C GLY A 50 -8.64 -3.51 -1.36
N THR A 51 -8.25 -4.15 -2.47
CA THR A 51 -7.30 -3.56 -3.45
C THR A 51 -8.11 -2.96 -4.60
N CYS A 52 -7.96 -1.67 -4.85
CA CYS A 52 -8.81 -0.92 -5.75
C CYS A 52 -8.01 -0.39 -6.94
N LEU A 53 -8.56 -0.49 -8.14
CA LEU A 53 -8.16 0.34 -9.27
C LEU A 53 -9.01 1.60 -9.26
N MET A 54 -8.39 2.77 -9.12
CA MET A 54 -9.06 4.06 -9.04
C MET A 54 -8.62 4.98 -10.16
N SER A 55 -9.52 5.84 -10.62
CA SER A 55 -9.18 6.93 -11.53
C SER A 55 -8.34 8.00 -10.84
N LYS A 56 -7.75 8.90 -11.63
CA LYS A 56 -7.12 10.15 -11.14
C LYS A 56 -7.98 10.92 -10.15
N GLN A 57 -9.29 10.91 -10.34
CA GLN A 57 -10.27 11.61 -9.52
C GLN A 57 -10.72 10.79 -8.30
N ARG A 58 -10.02 9.70 -7.97
CA ARG A 58 -10.34 8.81 -6.84
C ARG A 58 -11.71 8.14 -6.97
N LYS A 59 -12.20 7.94 -8.20
CA LYS A 59 -13.37 7.09 -8.45
C LYS A 59 -12.92 5.64 -8.60
N THR A 60 -13.53 4.73 -7.85
CA THR A 60 -13.30 3.29 -8.02
C THR A 60 -13.74 2.84 -9.41
N LEU A 61 -12.81 2.23 -10.16
CA LEU A 61 -13.02 1.66 -11.49
C LEU A 61 -13.16 0.14 -11.42
N ALA A 62 -12.41 -0.52 -10.53
CA ALA A 62 -12.56 -1.95 -10.24
C ALA A 62 -12.22 -2.24 -8.76
N SER A 63 -12.89 -3.21 -8.18
CA SER A 63 -12.78 -3.59 -6.77
C SER A 63 -12.18 -4.98 -6.57
N GLN A 64 -11.55 -5.22 -5.43
CA GLN A 64 -10.91 -6.49 -5.07
C GLN A 64 -9.96 -7.01 -6.16
N VAL A 65 -9.11 -6.12 -6.68
CA VAL A 65 -8.13 -6.44 -7.72
C VAL A 65 -7.16 -7.51 -7.21
N GLN A 66 -7.18 -8.66 -7.88
CA GLN A 66 -6.38 -9.83 -7.53
C GLN A 66 -5.00 -9.77 -8.18
N TRP A 67 -4.97 -9.43 -9.46
CA TRP A 67 -3.76 -9.15 -10.21
C TRP A 67 -4.01 -8.09 -11.27
N TRP A 68 -2.94 -7.42 -11.70
CA TRP A 68 -2.97 -6.48 -12.82
C TRP A 68 -1.71 -6.59 -13.68
N ARG A 69 -1.77 -6.07 -14.90
CA ARG A 69 -0.64 -6.01 -15.82
C ARG A 69 -0.67 -4.68 -16.58
N TYR A 70 0.49 -4.05 -16.69
CA TYR A 70 0.62 -2.77 -17.38
C TYR A 70 0.92 -2.97 -18.87
N TYR A 71 0.28 -2.14 -19.68
CA TYR A 71 0.61 -1.85 -21.06
C TYR A 71 0.90 -0.34 -21.17
N ARG A 72 1.41 0.12 -22.32
CA ARG A 72 1.81 1.52 -22.50
C ARG A 72 0.71 2.54 -22.15
N ARG A 73 -0.56 2.20 -22.38
CA ARG A 73 -1.74 3.07 -22.17
C ARG A 73 -2.95 2.33 -21.61
N HIS A 74 -2.76 1.10 -21.17
CA HIS A 74 -3.84 0.25 -20.70
C HIS A 74 -3.40 -0.50 -19.46
N VAL A 75 -4.38 -0.89 -18.66
CA VAL A 75 -4.19 -1.82 -17.54
C VAL A 75 -5.15 -2.96 -17.73
N THR A 76 -4.66 -4.19 -17.64
CA THR A 76 -5.54 -5.36 -17.54
C THR A 76 -5.43 -5.96 -16.16
N GLY A 77 -6.41 -6.78 -15.80
CA GLY A 77 -6.37 -7.47 -14.52
C GLY A 77 -7.57 -8.36 -14.29
N GLN A 78 -7.66 -8.85 -13.06
CA GLN A 78 -8.81 -9.55 -12.54
C GLN A 78 -9.26 -8.86 -11.26
N ALA A 79 -10.55 -8.62 -11.16
CA ALA A 79 -11.23 -7.94 -10.07
C ALA A 79 -12.48 -8.75 -9.65
N ALA A 80 -13.22 -8.28 -8.65
CA ALA A 80 -14.49 -8.92 -8.26
C ALA A 80 -15.52 -8.90 -9.40
N GLU A 81 -15.50 -7.84 -10.23
CA GLU A 81 -16.40 -7.67 -11.37
C GLU A 81 -16.01 -8.52 -12.60
N GLY A 82 -14.85 -9.18 -12.57
CA GLY A 82 -14.35 -10.04 -13.65
C GLY A 82 -12.96 -9.65 -14.16
N TYR A 83 -12.62 -10.14 -15.34
CA TYR A 83 -11.38 -9.78 -16.04
C TYR A 83 -11.58 -8.43 -16.73
N PHE A 84 -10.64 -7.50 -16.57
CA PHE A 84 -10.83 -6.14 -17.05
C PHE A 84 -9.73 -5.66 -18.00
N LEU A 85 -10.08 -4.68 -18.83
CA LEU A 85 -9.20 -3.85 -19.65
C LEU A 85 -9.62 -2.40 -19.47
N LEU A 86 -8.73 -1.61 -18.89
CA LEU A 86 -8.85 -0.17 -18.77
C LEU A 86 -8.04 0.50 -19.89
N ASP A 87 -8.67 1.36 -20.70
CA ASP A 87 -7.96 2.38 -21.49
C ASP A 87 -7.76 3.61 -20.61
N GLU A 88 -6.52 3.86 -20.23
CA GLU A 88 -6.22 4.91 -19.27
C GLU A 88 -6.39 6.33 -19.83
N ARG A 89 -6.43 6.48 -21.16
CA ARG A 89 -6.64 7.79 -21.81
C ARG A 89 -8.09 8.24 -21.69
N THR A 90 -9.01 7.31 -21.91
CA THR A 90 -10.45 7.56 -21.93
C THR A 90 -11.10 7.25 -20.59
N GLN A 91 -10.38 6.58 -19.68
CA GLN A 91 -10.90 6.08 -18.40
C GLN A 91 -12.04 5.05 -18.58
N SER A 92 -12.14 4.47 -19.78
CA SER A 92 -13.12 3.43 -20.08
C SER A 92 -12.58 2.08 -19.61
N ILE A 93 -13.35 1.42 -18.75
CA ILE A 93 -13.09 0.05 -18.32
C ILE A 93 -14.18 -0.88 -18.87
N GLN A 94 -13.77 -2.05 -19.33
CA GLN A 94 -14.66 -3.13 -19.77
C GLN A 94 -14.30 -4.40 -19.01
N PHE A 95 -15.31 -5.25 -18.80
CA PHE A 95 -15.20 -6.49 -18.04
C PHE A 95 -15.64 -7.69 -18.89
N TRP A 96 -15.03 -8.84 -18.61
CA TRP A 96 -15.31 -10.13 -19.19
C TRP A 96 -15.33 -11.22 -18.12
N ASP A 97 -16.07 -12.30 -18.39
CA ASP A 97 -16.24 -13.41 -17.45
C ASP A 97 -15.02 -14.34 -17.43
N SER A 98 -14.20 -14.31 -18.49
CA SER A 98 -13.06 -15.21 -18.64
C SER A 98 -11.77 -14.52 -19.09
N GLU A 99 -10.63 -15.09 -18.68
CA GLU A 99 -9.31 -14.62 -19.12
C GLU A 99 -9.15 -14.73 -20.64
N ALA A 100 -9.72 -15.77 -21.25
CA ALA A 100 -9.66 -15.99 -22.70
C ALA A 100 -10.36 -14.86 -23.48
N GLU A 101 -11.45 -14.29 -22.97
CA GLU A 101 -12.14 -13.16 -23.59
C GLU A 101 -11.38 -11.86 -23.41
N LEU A 102 -10.78 -11.63 -22.24
CA LEU A 102 -9.87 -10.51 -22.03
C LEU A 102 -8.70 -10.56 -23.02
N GLU A 103 -8.08 -11.73 -23.22
CA GLU A 103 -6.95 -11.88 -24.16
C GLU A 103 -7.40 -11.62 -25.62
N LYS A 104 -8.62 -12.03 -26.00
CA LYS A 104 -9.20 -11.65 -27.30
C LYS A 104 -9.39 -10.13 -27.41
N ALA A 105 -9.92 -9.48 -26.37
CA ALA A 105 -10.13 -8.03 -26.35
C ALA A 105 -8.80 -7.26 -26.44
N VAL A 106 -7.76 -7.72 -25.74
CA VAL A 106 -6.39 -7.19 -25.81
C VAL A 106 -5.84 -7.30 -27.24
N ALA A 107 -6.02 -8.45 -27.89
CA ALA A 107 -5.58 -8.67 -29.26
C ALA A 107 -6.33 -7.76 -30.25
N LEU A 108 -7.66 -7.65 -30.12
CA LEU A 108 -8.50 -6.79 -30.96
C LEU A 108 -8.18 -5.30 -30.78
N ALA A 109 -7.87 -4.87 -29.56
CA ALA A 109 -7.51 -3.49 -29.26
C ALA A 109 -6.09 -3.11 -29.75
N ASN A 110 -5.29 -4.08 -30.23
CA ASN A 110 -3.94 -3.91 -30.77
C ASN A 110 -3.02 -3.08 -29.83
N ILE A 111 -3.10 -3.33 -28.53
CA ILE A 111 -2.41 -2.53 -27.50
C ILE A 111 -0.93 -2.88 -27.31
N GLY A 112 -0.45 -3.86 -28.09
CA GLY A 112 0.93 -4.34 -28.07
C GLY A 112 1.23 -5.32 -26.93
N LYS A 113 2.51 -5.53 -26.64
CA LYS A 113 2.97 -6.41 -25.57
C LYS A 113 2.89 -5.70 -24.20
N PRO A 114 2.68 -6.45 -23.11
CA PRO A 114 2.73 -5.88 -21.78
C PRO A 114 4.13 -5.36 -21.44
N VAL A 115 4.18 -4.28 -20.66
CA VAL A 115 5.43 -3.67 -20.16
C VAL A 115 5.78 -4.13 -18.75
N SER A 116 4.90 -4.90 -18.10
CA SER A 116 5.14 -5.54 -16.82
C SER A 116 4.75 -7.02 -16.86
N GLN A 117 5.26 -7.77 -15.88
CA GLN A 117 4.69 -9.06 -15.52
C GLN A 117 3.31 -8.87 -14.86
N ARG A 118 2.61 -9.97 -14.56
CA ARG A 118 1.45 -9.90 -13.65
C ARG A 118 1.93 -9.44 -12.28
N MET A 119 1.32 -8.38 -11.81
CA MET A 119 1.51 -7.78 -10.50
C MET A 119 0.40 -8.26 -9.59
N THR A 120 0.74 -8.49 -8.33
CA THR A 120 -0.19 -8.85 -7.25
C THR A 120 -0.19 -7.76 -6.18
N ARG A 121 -1.10 -7.89 -5.22
CA ARG A 121 -1.12 -7.05 -4.00
C ARG A 121 0.27 -6.95 -3.33
N GLN A 122 1.01 -8.07 -3.26
CA GLN A 122 2.35 -8.07 -2.65
C GLN A 122 3.35 -7.28 -3.50
N ASP A 123 3.24 -7.32 -4.82
CA ASP A 123 4.13 -6.55 -5.70
C ASP A 123 3.86 -5.05 -5.60
N GLY A 124 2.60 -4.65 -5.41
CA GLY A 124 2.23 -3.25 -5.12
C GLY A 124 2.81 -2.76 -3.80
N TRP A 125 2.72 -3.58 -2.75
CA TRP A 125 3.36 -3.30 -1.46
C TRP A 125 4.89 -3.18 -1.61
N ASN A 126 5.51 -4.13 -2.30
CA ASN A 126 6.95 -4.16 -2.55
C ASN A 126 7.42 -2.91 -3.29
N ALA A 127 6.71 -2.53 -4.36
CA ALA A 127 7.03 -1.36 -5.17
C ALA A 127 6.97 -0.05 -4.37
N THR A 128 6.05 0.03 -3.40
CA THR A 128 5.87 1.21 -2.55
C THR A 128 6.91 1.25 -1.43
N TRP A 129 7.03 0.17 -0.67
CA TRP A 129 7.73 0.19 0.61
C TRP A 129 9.20 -0.21 0.53
N ILE A 130 9.61 -1.11 -0.36
CA ILE A 130 11.02 -1.56 -0.42
C ILE A 130 11.98 -0.40 -0.71
N PRO A 131 11.71 0.53 -1.65
CA PRO A 131 12.59 1.68 -1.88
C PRO A 131 12.76 2.54 -0.63
N ILE A 132 11.66 2.82 0.08
CA ILE A 132 11.66 3.61 1.32
C ILE A 132 12.43 2.90 2.41
N MET A 133 12.15 1.62 2.65
CA MET A 133 12.86 0.81 3.65
C MET A 133 14.36 0.72 3.33
N ARG A 134 14.74 0.58 2.06
CA ARG A 134 16.16 0.61 1.67
C ARG A 134 16.79 1.96 1.99
N GLN A 135 16.12 3.07 1.74
CA GLN A 135 16.63 4.38 2.16
C GLN A 135 16.77 4.46 3.69
N MET A 136 15.79 3.95 4.44
CA MET A 136 15.84 3.95 5.91
C MET A 136 16.98 3.11 6.47
N TYR A 137 17.12 1.87 6.00
CA TYR A 137 17.99 0.85 6.62
C TYR A 137 19.35 0.69 5.95
N CYS A 138 19.49 1.05 4.67
CA CYS A 138 20.72 0.87 3.90
C CYS A 138 21.48 2.17 3.62
N ASP A 139 20.85 3.34 3.72
CA ASP A 139 21.58 4.60 3.54
C ASP A 139 22.44 4.88 4.78
N LYS A 140 23.76 4.79 4.61
CA LYS A 140 24.72 5.02 5.68
C LYS A 140 24.50 6.37 6.37
N LYS A 141 24.22 7.46 5.63
CA LYS A 141 24.00 8.78 6.24
C LYS A 141 22.77 8.78 7.13
N ASN A 142 21.68 8.17 6.68
CA ASN A 142 20.47 8.08 7.47
C ASN A 142 20.67 7.20 8.72
N VAL A 143 21.34 6.06 8.56
CA VAL A 143 21.63 5.16 9.68
C VAL A 143 22.52 5.85 10.72
N GLU A 144 23.62 6.49 10.31
CA GLU A 144 24.50 7.19 11.26
C GLU A 144 23.79 8.33 11.99
N ARG A 145 22.89 9.06 11.29
CA ARG A 145 22.07 10.10 11.92
C ARG A 145 21.21 9.53 13.05
N VAL A 146 20.48 8.44 12.81
CA VAL A 146 19.64 7.81 13.82
C VAL A 146 20.48 7.23 14.96
N LEU A 147 21.63 6.62 14.65
CA LEU A 147 22.53 6.07 15.67
C LEU A 147 23.16 7.13 16.57
N ALA A 148 23.37 8.35 16.06
CA ALA A 148 23.90 9.48 16.84
C ALA A 148 22.93 9.96 17.93
N GLU A 149 21.62 9.75 17.75
CA GLU A 149 20.58 10.09 18.74
C GLU A 149 20.54 9.08 19.91
N ILE A 150 21.20 7.92 19.79
CA ILE A 150 21.25 6.89 20.83
C ILE A 150 22.45 7.17 21.76
N PRO A 151 22.22 7.56 23.04
CA PRO A 151 23.31 7.96 23.94
C PRO A 151 24.18 6.77 24.38
N ASN A 152 23.57 5.61 24.59
CA ASN A 152 24.24 4.41 25.08
C ASN A 152 24.99 3.69 23.95
N GLN A 153 26.30 3.44 24.14
CA GLN A 153 27.14 2.80 23.13
C GLN A 153 26.71 1.36 22.81
N SER A 154 26.37 0.56 23.83
CA SER A 154 25.93 -0.82 23.64
C SER A 154 24.63 -0.90 22.85
N GLU A 155 23.67 -0.03 23.17
CA GLU A 155 22.41 0.09 22.42
C GLU A 155 22.64 0.54 20.98
N ARG A 156 23.57 1.48 20.76
CA ARG A 156 23.96 1.95 19.42
C ARG A 156 24.56 0.84 18.58
N GLU A 157 25.45 0.03 19.14
CA GLU A 157 26.07 -1.11 18.45
C GLU A 157 25.04 -2.21 18.15
N ALA A 158 24.14 -2.52 19.09
CA ALA A 158 23.04 -3.46 18.88
C ALA A 158 22.10 -2.97 17.78
N MET A 159 21.76 -1.68 17.76
CA MET A 159 20.94 -1.08 16.73
C MET A 159 21.65 -1.13 15.37
N ARG A 160 22.93 -0.77 15.30
CA ARG A 160 23.73 -0.87 14.07
C ARG A 160 23.71 -2.28 13.46
N LYS A 161 23.81 -3.31 14.31
CA LYS A 161 23.69 -4.71 13.88
C LYS A 161 22.30 -4.99 13.29
N LYS A 162 21.22 -4.58 13.94
CA LYS A 162 19.84 -4.72 13.42
C LYS A 162 19.67 -4.04 12.06
N TYR A 163 20.16 -2.82 11.89
CA TYR A 163 20.13 -2.10 10.61
C TYR A 163 20.87 -2.86 9.51
N LYS A 164 22.05 -3.41 9.81
CA LYS A 164 22.83 -4.23 8.86
C LYS A 164 22.07 -5.49 8.45
N GLU A 165 21.44 -6.18 9.39
CA GLU A 165 20.64 -7.38 9.13
C GLU A 165 19.42 -7.06 8.25
N GLN A 166 18.67 -6.00 8.58
CA GLN A 166 17.51 -5.56 7.80
C GLN A 166 17.91 -5.14 6.38
N CYS A 167 19.02 -4.41 6.23
CA CYS A 167 19.51 -4.05 4.91
C CYS A 167 19.90 -5.27 4.06
N GLN A 168 20.46 -6.33 4.66
CA GLN A 168 20.76 -7.58 3.94
C GLN A 168 19.49 -8.31 3.52
N LEU A 169 18.47 -8.37 4.41
CA LEU A 169 17.17 -8.94 4.09
C LEU A 169 16.49 -8.21 2.92
N LEU A 170 16.49 -6.87 2.94
CA LEU A 170 15.89 -6.07 1.87
C LEU A 170 16.62 -6.22 0.52
N LYS A 171 17.93 -6.51 0.55
CA LYS A 171 18.71 -6.80 -0.66
C LYS A 171 18.38 -8.17 -1.25
N SER A 172 18.07 -9.16 -0.42
CA SER A 172 17.73 -10.52 -0.91
C SER A 172 16.31 -10.62 -1.46
N GLN A 173 15.38 -9.79 -0.97
CA GLN A 173 13.98 -9.74 -1.44
C GLN A 173 13.82 -9.16 -2.86
N LEU A 174 14.87 -8.59 -3.46
CA LEU A 174 14.84 -7.92 -4.77
C LEU A 174 15.68 -8.60 -5.85
N LEU A 175 16.10 -9.86 -5.69
CA LEU A 175 16.56 -10.61 -6.86
C LEU A 175 15.31 -11.06 -7.63
N PRO A 176 14.97 -10.43 -8.78
CA PRO A 176 13.93 -10.99 -9.62
C PRO A 176 14.34 -12.42 -9.97
N LYS A 177 13.42 -13.37 -9.82
CA LYS A 177 13.45 -14.61 -10.60
C LYS A 177 13.22 -14.23 -12.06
N ASN A 178 14.22 -13.61 -12.69
CA ASN A 178 14.30 -13.54 -14.13
C ASN A 178 14.77 -14.91 -14.60
N LYS A 179 13.80 -15.77 -14.92
CA LYS A 179 13.96 -16.88 -15.85
C LYS A 179 12.84 -16.79 -16.87
#